data_AF-A0AAE3LI19-F1
#
_entry.id   AF-A0AAE3LI19-F1
#
_cell.length_a   1.000
_cell.length_b   1.000
_cell.length_c   1.000
_cell.angle_alpha   90.00
_cell.angle_beta   90.00
_cell.angle_gamma   90.00
#
_symmetry.space_group_name_H-M   'P 1'
#
loop_
_entity.id
_entity.type
_entity.pdbx_description
1 polymer ?
#
loop_
_entity_poly.entity_id
_entity_poly.type
_entity_poly.pdbx_seq_one_letter_code
_entity_poly.pdbx_strand_id
1 'polypeptide(L)'
;MNDNMTTATHMFDHSKKLAEAYEKVMQPLCKKLDMPKTALDVLMFLANNPEFNTAGDVCRYRNIKAALVSFHVEKLVEAGFVERQAVKGDRRKCRLVCTEKAQPVIKEGRELQKKFAHKLIAGFSDDDMAHFKKCLHIVSNNIDSILKECM
;
A
#
# COMPACT_ATOMS: atom_id res chain seq x y z
N MET A 1 -12.18 -21.88 -30.78
CA MET A 1 -11.40 -20.74 -30.25
C MET A 1 -11.78 -20.60 -28.79
N ASN A 2 -10.93 -21.04 -27.87
CA ASN A 2 -11.23 -20.95 -26.44
C ASN A 2 -11.21 -19.47 -26.05
N ASP A 3 -12.34 -18.99 -25.54
CA ASP A 3 -12.45 -17.72 -24.85
C ASP A 3 -11.58 -17.76 -23.58
N ASN A 4 -10.28 -17.59 -23.77
CA ASN A 4 -9.32 -17.25 -22.73
C ASN A 4 -9.45 -15.75 -22.37
N MET A 5 -10.64 -15.18 -22.55
CA MET A 5 -10.94 -13.81 -22.19
C MET A 5 -11.01 -13.78 -20.67
N THR A 6 -9.94 -13.32 -20.03
CA THR A 6 -10.01 -12.90 -18.64
C THR A 6 -11.06 -11.80 -18.58
N THR A 7 -12.29 -12.14 -18.25
CA THR A 7 -13.39 -11.18 -18.19
C THR A 7 -13.10 -10.16 -17.10
N ALA A 8 -13.70 -8.96 -17.20
CA ALA A 8 -13.55 -7.94 -16.16
C ALA A 8 -13.92 -8.48 -14.76
N THR A 9 -14.91 -9.38 -14.69
CA THR A 9 -15.31 -10.09 -13.47
C THR A 9 -14.18 -10.94 -12.90
N HIS A 10 -13.49 -11.75 -13.73
CA HIS A 10 -12.36 -12.53 -13.27
C HIS A 10 -11.20 -11.65 -12.77
N MET A 11 -10.88 -10.56 -13.47
CA MET A 11 -9.85 -9.61 -13.02
C MET A 11 -10.19 -9.03 -11.64
N PHE A 12 -11.45 -8.69 -11.41
CA PHE A 12 -11.93 -8.18 -10.13
C PHE A 12 -11.89 -9.23 -9.01
N ASP A 13 -12.26 -10.48 -9.30
CA ASP A 13 -12.15 -11.56 -8.31
C ASP A 13 -10.68 -11.88 -7.98
N HIS A 14 -9.79 -11.82 -8.97
CA HIS A 14 -8.36 -11.97 -8.75
C HIS A 14 -7.79 -10.82 -7.90
N SER A 15 -8.23 -9.58 -8.10
CA SER A 15 -7.78 -8.44 -7.29
C SER A 15 -8.22 -8.57 -5.82
N LYS A 16 -9.43 -9.07 -5.56
CA LYS A 16 -9.89 -9.39 -4.19
C LYS A 16 -9.06 -10.48 -3.54
N LYS A 17 -8.84 -11.61 -4.23
CA LYS A 17 -8.01 -12.72 -3.72
C LYS A 17 -6.57 -12.28 -3.45
N LEU A 18 -6.03 -11.40 -4.31
CA LEU A 18 -4.71 -10.81 -4.11
C LEU A 18 -4.65 -9.99 -2.82
N ALA A 19 -5.65 -9.14 -2.58
CA ALA A 19 -5.76 -8.33 -1.37
C ALA A 19 -5.89 -9.22 -0.11
N GLU A 20 -6.72 -10.26 -0.14
CA GLU A 20 -6.87 -11.23 0.95
C GLU A 20 -5.57 -11.99 1.24
N ALA A 21 -4.85 -12.42 0.20
CA ALA A 21 -3.57 -13.10 0.36
C ALA A 21 -2.52 -12.17 1.00
N TYR A 22 -2.47 -10.90 0.56
CA TYR A 22 -1.61 -9.90 1.16
C TYR A 22 -1.95 -9.64 2.63
N GLU A 23 -3.23 -9.54 2.96
CA GLU A 23 -3.69 -9.37 4.34
C GLU A 23 -3.24 -10.54 5.23
N LYS A 24 -3.42 -11.79 4.77
CA LYS A 24 -2.97 -12.99 5.50
C LYS A 24 -1.46 -12.98 5.76
N VAL A 25 -0.65 -12.53 4.81
CA VAL A 25 0.80 -12.42 4.99
C VAL A 25 1.18 -11.37 6.03
N MET A 26 0.45 -10.25 6.10
CA MET A 26 0.72 -9.18 7.06
C MET A 26 0.13 -9.44 8.45
N GLN A 27 -0.87 -10.32 8.56
CA GLN A 27 -1.61 -10.60 9.80
C GLN A 27 -0.73 -10.95 11.02
N PRO A 28 0.35 -11.75 10.91
CA PRO A 28 1.21 -12.03 12.05
C PRO A 28 1.84 -10.77 12.64
N LEU A 29 2.22 -9.80 11.80
CA LEU A 29 2.80 -8.53 12.25
C LEU A 29 1.74 -7.66 12.93
N CYS A 30 0.52 -7.60 12.37
CA CYS A 30 -0.61 -6.91 13.03
C CYS A 30 -0.85 -7.45 14.45
N LYS A 31 -0.91 -8.79 14.59
CA LYS A 31 -1.14 -9.45 15.88
C LYS A 31 -0.01 -9.20 16.87
N LYS A 32 1.25 -9.27 16.42
CA LYS A 32 2.44 -9.02 17.24
C LYS A 32 2.46 -7.60 17.82
N LEU A 33 1.96 -6.63 17.06
CA LEU A 33 1.98 -5.20 17.43
C LEU A 33 0.69 -4.73 18.10
N ASP A 34 -0.31 -5.60 18.24
CA ASP A 34 -1.69 -5.23 18.59
C ASP A 34 -2.19 -4.03 17.76
N MET A 35 -1.89 -4.06 16.45
CA MET A 35 -2.11 -2.94 15.54
C MET A 35 -3.14 -3.30 14.47
N PRO A 36 -4.18 -2.48 14.26
CA PRO A 36 -5.12 -2.67 13.14
C PRO A 36 -4.41 -2.66 11.79
N LYS A 37 -4.87 -3.50 10.86
CA LYS A 37 -4.28 -3.62 9.51
C LYS A 37 -4.18 -2.27 8.79
N THR A 38 -5.20 -1.43 8.89
CA THR A 38 -5.21 -0.09 8.28
C THR A 38 -4.12 0.82 8.85
N ALA A 39 -3.84 0.76 10.15
CA ALA A 39 -2.75 1.52 10.76
C ALA A 39 -1.38 1.01 10.28
N LEU A 40 -1.20 -0.32 10.22
CA LEU A 40 0.03 -0.90 9.66
C LEU A 40 0.19 -0.52 8.19
N ASP A 41 -0.89 -0.50 7.42
CA ASP A 41 -0.88 -0.08 6.02
C ASP A 41 -0.45 1.38 5.84
N VAL A 42 -0.95 2.29 6.68
CA VAL A 42 -0.54 3.70 6.70
C VAL A 42 0.95 3.79 7.02
N LEU A 43 1.42 3.09 8.06
CA LEU A 43 2.82 3.09 8.45
C LEU A 43 3.74 2.58 7.32
N MET A 44 3.39 1.44 6.72
CA MET A 44 4.14 0.86 5.61
C MET A 44 4.11 1.73 4.36
N PHE A 45 3.00 2.45 4.09
CA PHE A 45 2.91 3.39 2.97
C PHE A 45 3.90 4.55 3.14
N LEU A 46 3.88 5.21 4.30
CA LEU A 46 4.79 6.32 4.60
C LEU A 46 6.26 5.87 4.53
N ALA A 47 6.56 4.68 5.05
CA ALA A 47 7.89 4.12 5.02
C ALA A 47 8.37 3.79 3.60
N ASN A 48 7.49 3.25 2.75
CA ASN A 48 7.87 2.81 1.41
C ASN A 48 7.84 3.94 0.37
N ASN A 49 7.15 5.05 0.67
CA ASN A 49 7.01 6.18 -0.23
C ASN A 49 7.24 7.50 0.54
N PRO A 50 8.48 7.78 0.99
CA PRO A 50 8.80 8.94 1.80
C PRO A 50 8.49 10.30 1.13
N GLU A 51 8.33 10.32 -0.19
CA GLU A 51 7.88 11.46 -0.99
C GLU A 51 6.38 11.75 -0.86
N PHE A 52 5.57 10.74 -0.52
CA PHE A 52 4.12 10.81 -0.32
C PHE A 52 3.79 10.75 1.17
N ASN A 53 4.10 11.84 1.87
CA ASN A 53 4.17 11.87 3.32
C ASN A 53 3.07 12.72 3.97
N THR A 54 1.94 12.94 3.31
CA THR A 54 0.78 13.60 3.93
C THR A 54 -0.40 12.66 4.14
N ALA A 55 -1.30 12.98 5.06
CA ALA A 55 -2.56 12.25 5.21
C ALA A 55 -3.39 12.26 3.91
N GLY A 56 -3.32 13.35 3.13
CA GLY A 56 -3.97 13.45 1.82
C GLY A 56 -3.39 12.46 0.81
N ASP A 57 -2.07 12.27 0.79
CA ASP A 57 -1.43 11.27 -0.07
C ASP A 57 -1.85 9.86 0.31
N VAL A 58 -1.89 9.55 1.62
CA VAL A 58 -2.38 8.25 2.09
C VAL A 58 -3.82 8.01 1.63
N CYS A 59 -4.71 9.01 1.76
CA CYS A 59 -6.09 8.90 1.29
C CYS A 59 -6.14 8.59 -0.22
N ARG A 60 -5.38 9.36 -1.00
CA ARG A 60 -5.36 9.28 -2.46
C ARG A 60 -4.81 7.94 -2.97
N TYR A 61 -3.65 7.53 -2.48
CA TYR A 61 -2.92 6.37 -3.02
C TYR A 61 -3.31 5.04 -2.37
N ARG A 62 -3.86 5.05 -1.16
CA ARG A 62 -4.35 3.83 -0.50
C ARG A 62 -5.85 3.65 -0.60
N ASN A 63 -6.57 4.62 -1.17
CA ASN A 63 -8.03 4.64 -1.24
C ASN A 63 -8.69 4.43 0.14
N ILE A 64 -8.13 5.06 1.17
CA ILE A 64 -8.64 5.03 2.55
C ILE A 64 -9.39 6.33 2.81
N LYS A 65 -10.59 6.23 3.40
CA LYS A 65 -11.40 7.41 3.76
C LYS A 65 -10.64 8.34 4.71
N ALA A 66 -10.75 9.65 4.48
CA ALA A 66 -10.05 10.67 5.27
C ALA A 66 -10.25 10.54 6.79
N ALA A 67 -11.47 10.24 7.26
CA ALA A 67 -11.73 10.04 8.68
C ALA A 67 -10.92 8.87 9.27
N LEU A 68 -10.78 7.76 8.53
CA LEU A 68 -9.99 6.60 8.97
C LEU A 68 -8.49 6.89 8.93
N VAL A 69 -8.00 7.57 7.89
CA VAL A 69 -6.59 8.00 7.83
C VAL A 69 -6.26 8.90 9.00
N SER A 70 -7.07 9.94 9.26
CA SER A 70 -6.85 10.84 10.40
C SER A 70 -6.81 10.10 11.73
N PHE A 71 -7.77 9.18 11.97
CA PHE A 71 -7.80 8.36 13.16
C PHE A 71 -6.54 7.49 13.33
N HIS A 72 -6.14 6.77 12.28
CA HIS A 72 -4.98 5.88 12.36
C HIS A 72 -3.65 6.63 12.42
N VAL A 73 -3.53 7.77 11.74
CA VAL A 73 -2.35 8.64 11.88
C VAL A 73 -2.23 9.13 13.31
N GLU A 74 -3.32 9.56 13.95
CA GLU A 74 -3.28 9.97 15.35
C GLU A 74 -2.83 8.84 16.28
N LYS A 75 -3.36 7.63 16.09
CA LYS A 75 -2.94 6.45 16.87
C LYS A 75 -1.46 6.10 16.66
N LEU A 76 -0.95 6.24 15.44
CA LEU A 76 0.47 6.01 15.15
C LEU A 76 1.37 7.10 15.77
N VAL A 77 0.87 8.34 15.87
CA VAL A 77 1.57 9.44 16.54
C VAL A 77 1.59 9.24 18.06
N GLU A 78 0.45 8.93 18.67
CA GLU A 78 0.33 8.59 20.09
C GLU A 78 1.24 7.40 20.47
N ALA A 79 1.30 6.38 19.61
CA ALA A 79 2.18 5.24 19.80
C ALA A 79 3.66 5.53 19.51
N GLY A 80 4.00 6.72 18.99
CA GLY A 80 5.36 7.16 18.70
C GLY A 80 6.00 6.53 17.46
N PHE A 81 5.20 5.95 16.55
CA PHE A 81 5.69 5.38 15.29
C PHE A 81 5.80 6.41 14.17
N VAL A 82 4.99 7.47 14.24
CA VAL A 82 4.95 8.55 13.26
C VAL A 82 5.05 9.88 14.01
N GLU A 83 5.72 10.86 13.42
CA GLU A 83 5.75 12.23 13.90
C GLU A 83 5.19 13.20 12.87
N ARG A 84 4.59 14.28 13.38
CA ARG A 84 4.05 15.38 12.58
C ARG A 84 5.10 16.48 12.46
N GLN A 85 5.56 16.75 11.25
CA GLN A 85 6.51 17.83 10.97
C GLN A 85 5.84 18.94 10.17
N ALA A 86 5.96 20.19 10.65
CA ALA A 86 5.52 21.35 9.89
C ALA A 86 6.34 21.52 8.60
N VAL A 87 5.68 21.89 7.51
CA VAL A 87 6.39 22.26 6.28
C VAL A 87 6.84 23.70 6.38
N LYS A 88 8.15 23.94 6.22
CA LYS A 88 8.70 25.30 6.16
C LYS A 88 8.03 26.06 5.01
N GLY A 89 7.36 27.17 5.33
CA GLY A 89 6.68 28.01 4.34
C GLY A 89 5.21 27.66 4.05
N ASP A 90 4.69 26.51 4.52
CA ASP A 90 3.27 26.18 4.39
C ASP A 90 2.73 25.57 5.69
N ARG A 91 2.25 26.44 6.59
CA ARG A 91 1.71 26.06 7.90
C ARG A 91 0.45 25.18 7.82
N ARG A 92 -0.18 25.07 6.64
CA ARG A 92 -1.36 24.22 6.42
C ARG A 92 -0.98 22.78 6.07
N LYS A 93 0.28 22.53 5.69
CA LYS A 93 0.78 21.19 5.36
C LYS A 93 1.58 20.61 6.52
N CYS A 94 1.19 19.40 6.89
CA CYS A 94 1.84 18.60 7.92
C CYS A 94 2.37 17.31 7.28
N ARG A 95 3.69 17.11 7.36
CA ARG A 95 4.34 15.88 6.92
C ARG A 95 4.30 14.85 8.02
N LEU A 96 4.15 13.61 7.64
CA LEU A 96 4.13 12.44 8.48
C LEU A 96 5.42 11.67 8.22
N VAL A 97 6.27 11.57 9.23
CA VAL A 97 7.58 10.93 9.13
C VAL A 97 7.62 9.74 10.08
N CYS A 98 8.10 8.59 9.59
CA CYS A 98 8.30 7.43 10.44
C CYS A 98 9.48 7.67 11.40
N THR A 99 9.28 7.38 12.68
CA THR A 99 10.30 7.58 13.72
C THR A 99 11.33 6.44 13.74
N GLU A 100 12.38 6.58 14.55
CA GLU A 100 13.32 5.50 14.83
C GLU A 100 12.63 4.27 15.46
N LYS A 101 11.63 4.50 16.33
CA LYS A 101 10.82 3.43 16.94
C LYS A 101 10.09 2.57 15.90
N ALA A 102 9.74 3.14 14.74
CA ALA A 102 9.08 2.39 13.67
C ALA A 102 10.03 1.51 12.86
N GLN A 103 11.36 1.74 12.90
CA GLN A 103 12.30 1.04 12.01
C GLN A 103 12.29 -0.48 12.15
N PRO A 104 12.21 -1.08 13.35
CA PRO A 104 12.10 -2.54 13.48
C PRO A 104 10.83 -3.10 12.83
N VAL A 105 9.70 -2.40 13.00
CA VAL A 105 8.40 -2.77 12.41
C VAL A 105 8.44 -2.65 10.89
N ILE A 106 8.99 -1.56 10.38
CA ILE A 106 9.14 -1.32 8.94
C ILE A 106 10.02 -2.40 8.30
N LYS A 107 11.13 -2.76 8.95
CA LYS A 107 12.01 -3.82 8.46
C LYS A 107 11.27 -5.15 8.35
N GLU A 108 10.57 -5.57 9.41
CA GLU A 108 9.78 -6.81 9.42
C GLU A 108 8.65 -6.78 8.39
N GLY A 109 7.94 -5.66 8.26
CA GLY A 109 6.91 -5.46 7.27
C GLY A 109 7.42 -5.54 5.82
N ARG A 110 8.58 -4.94 5.54
CA ARG A 110 9.22 -5.01 4.21
C ARG A 110 9.66 -6.43 3.86
N GLU A 111 10.14 -7.20 4.84
CA GLU A 111 10.47 -8.61 4.62
C GLU A 111 9.22 -9.44 4.27
N LEU A 112 8.09 -9.19 4.94
CA LEU A 112 6.81 -9.83 4.59
C LEU A 112 6.33 -9.42 3.20
N GLN A 113 6.40 -8.13 2.85
CA GLN A 113 6.06 -7.63 1.51
C GLN A 113 6.94 -8.25 0.42
N LYS A 114 8.25 -8.37 0.65
CA LYS A 114 9.20 -9.00 -0.27
C LYS A 114 8.89 -10.48 -0.47
N LYS A 115 8.62 -11.22 0.62
CA LYS A 115 8.21 -12.63 0.54
C LYS A 115 6.90 -12.80 -0.23
N PHE A 116 5.93 -11.92 -0.02
CA PHE A 116 4.69 -11.93 -0.78
C PHE A 116 4.93 -11.70 -2.27
N ALA A 117 5.69 -10.66 -2.62
CA ALA A 117 6.02 -10.34 -4.01
C ALA A 117 6.74 -11.50 -4.71
N HIS A 118 7.74 -12.12 -4.06
CA HIS A 118 8.45 -13.28 -4.60
C HIS A 118 7.52 -14.48 -4.83
N LYS A 119 6.59 -14.76 -3.90
CA LYS A 119 5.63 -15.86 -4.07
C LYS A 119 4.65 -15.61 -5.21
N LEU A 120 4.23 -14.36 -5.39
CA LEU A 120 3.26 -13.98 -6.41
C LEU A 120 3.77 -14.22 -7.84
N ILE A 121 5.08 -14.07 -8.04
CA ILE A 121 5.75 -14.21 -9.35
C ILE A 121 6.57 -15.50 -9.47
N ALA A 122 6.43 -16.42 -8.51
CA ALA A 122 7.19 -17.66 -8.52
C ALA A 122 6.90 -18.45 -9.80
N GLY A 123 7.96 -18.87 -10.50
CA GLY A 123 7.87 -19.58 -11.79
C GLY A 123 7.96 -18.68 -13.02
N PHE A 124 8.06 -17.36 -12.87
CA PHE A 124 8.32 -16.46 -14.00
C PHE A 124 9.79 -16.56 -14.41
N SER A 125 10.05 -16.67 -15.71
CA SER A 125 11.37 -16.38 -16.27
C SER A 125 11.67 -14.87 -16.26
N ASP A 126 12.90 -14.48 -16.54
CA ASP A 126 13.27 -13.07 -16.68
C ASP A 126 12.50 -12.39 -17.83
N ASP A 127 12.25 -13.12 -18.92
CA ASP A 127 11.45 -12.65 -20.05
C ASP A 127 9.98 -12.49 -19.66
N ASP A 128 9.39 -13.46 -18.94
CA ASP A 128 8.01 -13.35 -18.44
C ASP A 128 7.88 -12.15 -17.50
N MET A 129 8.87 -11.92 -16.64
CA MET A 129 8.90 -10.78 -15.72
C MET A 129 8.93 -9.45 -16.47
N ALA A 130 9.75 -9.33 -17.52
CA ALA A 130 9.83 -8.13 -18.34
C ALA A 130 8.50 -7.85 -19.05
N HIS A 131 7.90 -8.87 -19.66
CA HIS A 131 6.60 -8.77 -20.32
C HIS A 131 5.48 -8.42 -19.32
N PHE A 132 5.46 -9.08 -18.16
CA PHE A 132 4.48 -8.83 -17.11
C PHE A 132 4.52 -7.40 -16.62
N LYS A 133 5.72 -6.85 -16.33
CA LYS A 133 5.87 -5.45 -15.90
C LYS A 133 5.33 -4.47 -16.94
N LYS A 134 5.60 -4.71 -18.24
CA LYS A 134 5.08 -3.89 -19.33
C LYS A 134 3.56 -3.92 -19.37
N CYS A 135 2.95 -5.10 -19.32
CA CYS A 135 1.49 -5.25 -19.32
C CYS A 135 0.85 -4.61 -18.08
N LEU A 136 1.42 -4.82 -16.89
CA LEU A 136 0.92 -4.26 -15.64
C LEU A 136 0.95 -2.73 -15.65
N HIS A 137 2.00 -2.12 -16.23
CA HIS A 137 2.08 -0.67 -16.39
C HIS A 137 0.96 -0.13 -17.29
N ILE A 138 0.68 -0.78 -18.41
CA ILE A 138 -0.42 -0.40 -19.31
C ILE A 138 -1.77 -0.50 -18.58
N VAL A 139 -2.01 -1.61 -17.89
CA VAL A 139 -3.25 -1.81 -17.11
C VAL A 139 -3.39 -0.75 -16.01
N SER A 140 -2.30 -0.40 -15.31
CA SER A 140 -2.30 0.65 -14.30
C SER A 140 -2.70 2.01 -14.87
N ASN A 141 -2.13 2.40 -16.02
CA ASN A 141 -2.47 3.66 -16.68
C ASN A 141 -3.95 3.70 -17.12
N ASN A 142 -4.47 2.56 -17.59
CA ASN A 142 -5.88 2.45 -17.96
C ASN A 142 -6.81 2.60 -16.74
N ILE A 143 -6.46 1.98 -15.60
CA ILE A 143 -7.20 2.14 -14.34
C ILE A 143 -7.23 3.62 -13.92
N ASP A 144 -6.09 4.31 -13.98
CA ASP A 144 -6.00 5.73 -13.65
C ASP A 144 -6.85 6.61 -14.58
N SER A 145 -6.97 6.27 -15.87
CA SER A 145 -7.86 6.97 -16.81
C SER A 145 -9.32 6.78 -16.43
N ILE A 146 -9.74 5.54 -16.19
CA ILE A 146 -11.12 5.20 -15.79
C ILE A 146 -11.49 5.95 -14.50
N LEU A 147 -10.61 5.97 -13.50
CA LEU A 147 -10.86 6.67 -12.24
C LEU A 147 -11.00 8.19 -12.43
N LYS A 148 -10.30 8.79 -13.40
CA LYS A 148 -10.47 10.22 -13.71
C LYS A 148 -11.77 10.52 -14.46
N GLU A 149 -12.21 9.62 -15.32
CA GLU A 149 -13.43 9.77 -16.11
C GLU A 149 -14.70 9.55 -15.26
N CYS A 150 -14.60 8.78 -14.17
CA CYS A 150 -15.70 8.53 -13.25
C CYS A 150 -15.80 9.52 -12.07
N MET A 151 -14.94 10.53 -12.00
CA MET A 151 -14.92 11.57 -10.94
C MET A 151 -15.48 12.90 -11.43
#